data_AF-A0A135U6D0-F1
#
_entry.id   AF-A0A135U6D0-F1
#
_cell.length_a   1.000
_cell.length_b   1.000
_cell.length_c   1.000
_cell.angle_alpha   90.00
_cell.angle_beta   90.00
_cell.angle_gamma   90.00
#
_symmetry.space_group_name_H-M   'P 1'
#
loop_
_entity.id
_entity.type
_entity.pdbx_description
1 polymer ?
#
loop_
_entity_poly.entity_id
_entity_poly.type
_entity_poly.pdbx_seq_one_letter_code
_entity_poly.pdbx_strand_id
1 'polypeptide(L)'
;MSIPVLSTPPDARTSYIIDQLEGERVTIPGSKGVFRILASSKQTNGGIAVFSSGAVLSDAPGFHWHAEAHDVFLVTKGYLKLWNGDKCRIMGPGDFAYVPPKVVHNPELLGPHTETLGLVAPGDWVDFFRYVAEQYEGIIVPENDNRDLKSLLIPKVMAAKDRFDVNFERNYTPPEVTDWQESENVLPGPLEPYFLRANTGPRYILGGVLSRPFINASQCSGKFAITSLESSKLYEKSPLARWLTFPEVDHCFCVQEGLLRVKLKESGSWAEVREGQTLLVSAGQAFTLEYGSRFVRSTVFTNGPGIETLIQNAGEAFSSFVLPEESAAWQEEKIKEASAALGVVVESLPQTICMSQRSPQEALENIIDIENLAYWAAGLPRWWLVAGEQCGQVTSPAFLALVTALPSPRFPPTQPIRSPANGVINAAVSVLIAAPDHWLWWHGSGGGGAGYGTSLMMLTALVAAIVSSS
;
A
#
# COMPACT_ATOMS: atom_id res chain seq x y z
N MET A 1 4.63 14.65 -10.63
CA MET A 1 3.21 14.66 -10.21
C MET A 1 2.94 13.40 -9.40
N SER A 2 2.23 13.47 -8.28
CA SER A 2 1.88 12.28 -7.47
C SER A 2 1.04 11.29 -8.26
N ILE A 3 1.03 10.02 -7.84
CA ILE A 3 0.16 8.99 -8.44
C ILE A 3 -1.30 9.45 -8.29
N PRO A 4 -2.09 9.53 -9.38
CA PRO A 4 -3.47 9.99 -9.31
C PRO A 4 -4.36 8.97 -8.61
N VAL A 5 -5.29 9.45 -7.79
CA VAL A 5 -6.41 8.65 -7.25
C VAL A 5 -7.62 8.86 -8.16
N LEU A 6 -8.22 7.77 -8.64
CA LEU A 6 -9.28 7.74 -9.64
C LEU A 6 -10.46 6.88 -9.16
N SER A 7 -11.66 7.18 -9.66
CA SER A 7 -12.84 6.35 -9.45
C SER A 7 -12.96 5.21 -10.47
N THR A 8 -12.33 5.33 -11.63
CA THR A 8 -12.34 4.29 -12.68
C THR A 8 -10.94 4.11 -13.27
N PRO A 9 -10.60 2.90 -13.75
CA PRO A 9 -9.34 2.68 -14.46
C PRO A 9 -9.25 3.58 -15.71
N PRO A 10 -8.12 4.27 -15.95
CA PRO A 10 -7.95 5.16 -17.10
C PRO A 10 -7.79 4.36 -18.39
N ASP A 11 -8.20 4.89 -19.54
CA ASP A 11 -8.06 4.21 -20.85
C ASP A 11 -6.61 4.24 -21.42
N ALA A 12 -5.61 4.19 -20.53
CA ALA A 12 -4.20 4.24 -20.86
C ALA A 12 -3.38 3.37 -19.91
N ARG A 13 -2.22 2.90 -20.37
CA ARG A 13 -1.24 2.20 -19.54
C ARG A 13 -0.46 3.19 -18.70
N THR A 14 -1.04 3.58 -17.57
CA THR A 14 -0.42 4.45 -16.58
C THR A 14 -0.54 3.85 -15.19
N SER A 15 0.25 4.36 -14.25
CA SER A 15 0.13 4.01 -12.84
C SER A 15 -0.91 4.89 -12.16
N TYR A 16 -1.79 4.30 -11.36
CA TYR A 16 -2.92 4.99 -10.70
C TYR A 16 -3.35 4.25 -9.43
N ILE A 17 -4.13 4.94 -8.60
CA ILE A 17 -4.81 4.36 -7.44
C ILE A 17 -6.32 4.38 -7.71
N ILE A 18 -7.01 3.26 -7.51
CA ILE A 18 -8.47 3.19 -7.44
C ILE A 18 -8.88 3.28 -5.99
N ASP A 19 -9.82 4.16 -5.70
CA ASP A 19 -10.31 4.36 -4.34
C ASP A 19 -11.17 3.19 -3.84
N GLN A 20 -11.45 3.17 -2.54
CA GLN A 20 -12.22 2.11 -1.91
C GLN A 20 -13.61 1.98 -2.53
N LEU A 21 -13.99 0.74 -2.88
CA LEU A 21 -15.27 0.40 -3.54
C LEU A 21 -15.50 1.08 -4.90
N GLU A 22 -14.48 1.72 -5.47
CA GLU A 22 -14.47 2.25 -6.82
C GLU A 22 -13.90 1.22 -7.82
N GLY A 23 -13.80 1.61 -9.09
CA GLY A 23 -13.49 0.77 -10.23
C GLY A 23 -14.54 0.93 -11.33
N GLU A 24 -14.40 0.22 -12.44
CA GLU A 24 -15.55 0.10 -13.36
C GLU A 24 -16.61 -0.78 -12.69
N ARG A 25 -17.65 -0.16 -12.15
CA ARG A 25 -18.70 -0.82 -11.37
C ARG A 25 -19.82 -1.29 -12.28
N VAL A 26 -20.00 -2.61 -12.33
CA VAL A 26 -21.06 -3.24 -13.12
C VAL A 26 -21.83 -4.27 -12.29
N THR A 27 -23.13 -4.35 -12.50
CA THR A 27 -24.03 -5.30 -11.83
C THR A 27 -24.73 -6.16 -12.87
N ILE A 28 -24.73 -7.48 -12.68
CA ILE A 28 -25.60 -8.35 -13.47
C ILE A 28 -27.01 -8.24 -12.88
N PRO A 29 -28.02 -7.81 -13.64
CA PRO A 29 -29.40 -7.71 -13.15
C PRO A 29 -29.88 -8.98 -12.44
N GLY A 30 -30.43 -8.83 -11.23
CA GLY A 30 -30.93 -9.95 -10.42
C GLY A 30 -29.86 -10.75 -9.67
N SER A 31 -28.56 -10.49 -9.91
CA SER A 31 -27.47 -11.15 -9.16
C SER A 31 -27.25 -10.59 -7.77
N LYS A 32 -27.86 -9.42 -7.46
CA LYS A 32 -27.67 -8.66 -6.21
C LYS A 32 -26.19 -8.40 -5.86
N GLY A 33 -25.33 -8.42 -6.87
CA GLY A 33 -23.89 -8.30 -6.73
C GLY A 33 -23.30 -7.27 -7.69
N VAL A 34 -22.08 -6.84 -7.37
CA VAL A 34 -21.33 -5.82 -8.12
C VAL A 34 -19.94 -6.36 -8.37
N PHE A 35 -19.50 -6.26 -9.63
CA PHE A 35 -18.11 -6.37 -10.02
C PHE A 35 -17.52 -4.97 -10.13
N ARG A 36 -16.31 -4.77 -9.61
CA ARG A 36 -15.55 -3.54 -9.71
C ARG A 36 -14.23 -3.86 -10.38
N ILE A 37 -14.10 -3.53 -11.64
CA ILE A 37 -12.88 -3.80 -12.40
C ILE A 37 -11.84 -2.76 -11.99
N LEU A 38 -10.74 -3.23 -11.41
CA LEU A 38 -9.66 -2.41 -10.84
C LEU A 38 -8.53 -2.22 -11.86
N ALA A 39 -8.30 -3.23 -12.69
CA ALA A 39 -7.43 -3.19 -13.86
C ALA A 39 -7.97 -4.17 -14.90
N SER A 40 -7.83 -3.83 -16.18
CA SER A 40 -8.22 -4.66 -17.32
C SER A 40 -7.09 -4.75 -18.34
N SER A 41 -7.29 -5.48 -19.42
CA SER A 41 -6.34 -5.59 -20.53
C SER A 41 -5.78 -4.26 -21.03
N LYS A 42 -6.60 -3.20 -21.00
CA LYS A 42 -6.20 -1.85 -21.40
C LYS A 42 -5.00 -1.35 -20.59
N GLN A 43 -4.96 -1.65 -19.29
CA GLN A 43 -3.89 -1.21 -18.39
C GLN A 43 -2.76 -2.26 -18.29
N THR A 44 -3.08 -3.54 -18.41
CA THR A 44 -2.16 -4.68 -18.17
C THR A 44 -1.64 -5.34 -19.45
N ASN A 45 -1.78 -4.67 -20.60
CA ASN A 45 -1.36 -5.16 -21.91
C ASN A 45 -1.95 -6.54 -22.28
N GLY A 46 -3.23 -6.75 -21.96
CA GLY A 46 -3.94 -8.02 -22.21
C GLY A 46 -3.62 -9.14 -21.21
N GLY A 47 -2.65 -8.96 -20.31
CA GLY A 47 -2.18 -10.03 -19.43
C GLY A 47 -3.25 -10.53 -18.47
N ILE A 48 -3.77 -9.63 -17.63
CA ILE A 48 -4.71 -9.95 -16.54
C ILE A 48 -5.78 -8.87 -16.38
N ALA A 49 -6.96 -9.24 -15.91
CA ALA A 49 -7.89 -8.29 -15.32
C ALA A 49 -8.07 -8.61 -13.84
N VAL A 50 -7.96 -7.59 -13.00
CA VAL A 50 -8.12 -7.69 -11.54
C VAL A 50 -9.40 -6.98 -11.17
N PHE A 51 -10.23 -7.62 -10.36
CA PHE A 51 -11.49 -7.04 -9.91
C PHE A 51 -11.76 -7.41 -8.46
N SER A 52 -12.54 -6.57 -7.79
CA SER A 52 -13.26 -6.98 -6.59
C SER A 52 -14.71 -7.28 -6.97
N SER A 53 -15.33 -8.22 -6.26
CA SER A 53 -16.77 -8.46 -6.38
C SER A 53 -17.38 -8.63 -5.01
N GLY A 54 -18.64 -8.24 -4.87
CA GLY A 54 -19.41 -8.51 -3.67
C GLY A 54 -20.88 -8.70 -3.98
N ALA A 55 -21.56 -9.47 -3.14
CA ALA A 55 -23.00 -9.68 -3.21
C ALA A 55 -23.57 -9.93 -1.82
N VAL A 56 -24.87 -9.66 -1.66
CA VAL A 56 -25.66 -10.31 -0.62
C VAL A 56 -26.00 -11.74 -1.05
N LEU A 57 -26.78 -12.47 -0.25
CA LEU A 57 -27.29 -13.78 -0.67
C LEU A 57 -27.98 -13.68 -2.05
N SER A 58 -27.44 -14.41 -3.03
CA SER A 58 -27.96 -14.41 -4.40
C SER A 58 -27.76 -15.76 -5.09
N ASP A 59 -28.47 -15.93 -6.20
CA ASP A 59 -28.36 -17.13 -7.01
C ASP A 59 -26.98 -17.21 -7.68
N ALA A 60 -26.40 -18.40 -7.64
CA ALA A 60 -25.15 -18.69 -8.36
C ALA A 60 -25.36 -18.59 -9.89
N PRO A 61 -24.33 -18.21 -10.66
CA PRO A 61 -24.42 -18.07 -12.12
C PRO A 61 -24.71 -19.40 -12.83
N GLY A 62 -24.39 -20.53 -12.20
CA GLY A 62 -24.56 -21.88 -12.73
C GLY A 62 -23.22 -22.53 -13.06
N PHE A 63 -23.21 -23.86 -13.22
CA PHE A 63 -21.98 -24.60 -13.52
C PHE A 63 -21.46 -24.28 -14.92
N HIS A 64 -20.18 -23.92 -15.01
CA HIS A 64 -19.52 -23.56 -16.26
C HIS A 64 -18.02 -23.83 -16.22
N TRP A 65 -17.38 -23.72 -17.37
CA TRP A 65 -15.92 -23.81 -17.54
C TRP A 65 -15.44 -22.91 -18.70
N HIS A 66 -14.14 -22.64 -18.72
CA HIS A 66 -13.46 -21.82 -19.73
C HIS A 66 -12.44 -22.67 -20.50
N ALA A 67 -12.35 -22.55 -21.82
CA ALA A 67 -11.39 -23.30 -22.63
C ALA A 67 -9.95 -22.81 -22.45
N GLU A 68 -9.78 -21.51 -22.19
CA GLU A 68 -8.50 -20.82 -22.09
C GLU A 68 -8.38 -19.94 -20.84
N ALA A 69 -9.50 -19.42 -20.31
CA ALA A 69 -9.46 -18.54 -19.15
C ALA A 69 -9.05 -19.28 -17.86
N HIS A 70 -8.31 -18.57 -17.02
CA HIS A 70 -8.02 -18.96 -15.65
C HIS A 70 -8.80 -18.08 -14.69
N ASP A 71 -9.43 -18.67 -13.69
CA ASP A 71 -10.11 -17.95 -12.61
C ASP A 71 -9.42 -18.17 -11.27
N VAL A 72 -9.48 -17.13 -10.44
CA VAL A 72 -9.13 -17.21 -9.03
C VAL A 72 -10.19 -16.56 -8.16
N PHE A 73 -10.36 -17.12 -6.97
CA PHE A 73 -11.29 -16.61 -5.97
C PHE A 73 -10.53 -16.46 -4.66
N LEU A 74 -10.37 -15.22 -4.19
CA LEU A 74 -9.84 -14.92 -2.86
C LEU A 74 -10.93 -14.25 -2.04
N VAL A 75 -11.41 -14.90 -0.98
CA VAL A 75 -12.46 -14.33 -0.13
C VAL A 75 -11.84 -13.28 0.78
N THR A 76 -12.40 -12.07 0.82
CA THR A 76 -11.96 -10.99 1.70
C THR A 76 -12.93 -10.74 2.85
N LYS A 77 -14.20 -11.12 2.68
CA LYS A 77 -15.26 -10.95 3.67
C LYS A 77 -16.40 -11.93 3.41
N GLY A 78 -17.10 -12.35 4.46
CA GLY A 78 -18.21 -13.29 4.35
C GLY A 78 -17.75 -14.70 3.97
N TYR A 79 -18.55 -15.42 3.20
CA TYR A 79 -18.30 -16.80 2.82
C TYR A 79 -18.68 -17.07 1.36
N LEU A 80 -17.81 -17.77 0.65
CA LEU A 80 -18.06 -18.25 -0.71
C LEU A 80 -18.19 -19.77 -0.67
N LYS A 81 -19.29 -20.31 -1.18
CA LYS A 81 -19.34 -21.74 -1.52
C LYS A 81 -18.86 -21.90 -2.95
N LEU A 82 -17.86 -22.76 -3.16
CA LEU A 82 -17.26 -22.96 -4.47
C LEU A 82 -17.14 -24.44 -4.77
N TRP A 83 -17.72 -24.84 -5.90
CA TRP A 83 -17.36 -26.09 -6.57
C TRP A 83 -16.19 -25.81 -7.50
N ASN A 84 -15.15 -26.64 -7.41
CA ASN A 84 -13.95 -26.54 -8.23
C ASN A 84 -13.54 -27.96 -8.64
N GLY A 85 -14.01 -28.39 -9.81
CA GLY A 85 -13.90 -29.78 -10.23
C GLY A 85 -14.55 -30.72 -9.22
N ASP A 86 -13.84 -31.79 -8.87
CA ASP A 86 -14.32 -32.87 -8.00
C ASP A 86 -14.48 -32.50 -6.51
N LYS A 87 -14.26 -31.23 -6.14
CA LYS A 87 -14.34 -30.76 -4.76
C LYS A 87 -15.31 -29.58 -4.59
N CYS A 88 -15.88 -29.47 -3.39
CA CYS A 88 -16.66 -28.32 -2.97
C CYS A 88 -16.26 -27.87 -1.56
N ARG A 89 -16.05 -26.56 -1.36
CA ARG A 89 -15.69 -25.96 -0.08
C ARG A 89 -16.58 -24.76 0.23
N ILE A 90 -16.73 -24.49 1.52
CA ILE A 90 -17.11 -23.16 2.02
C ILE A 90 -15.81 -22.46 2.42
N MET A 91 -15.54 -21.35 1.74
CA MET A 91 -14.34 -20.53 1.86
C MET A 91 -14.67 -19.28 2.67
N GLY A 92 -13.86 -18.98 3.68
CA GLY A 92 -13.93 -17.76 4.49
C GLY A 92 -12.79 -16.78 4.19
N PRO A 93 -12.70 -15.65 4.91
CA PRO A 93 -11.71 -14.61 4.62
C PRO A 93 -10.27 -15.14 4.64
N GLY A 94 -9.54 -14.85 3.55
CA GLY A 94 -8.16 -15.29 3.32
C GLY A 94 -8.04 -16.64 2.60
N ASP A 95 -9.12 -17.41 2.47
CA ASP A 95 -9.12 -18.65 1.69
C ASP A 95 -9.08 -18.33 0.19
N PHE A 96 -8.31 -19.13 -0.54
CA PHE A 96 -8.04 -18.97 -1.96
C PHE A 96 -8.44 -20.22 -2.75
N ALA A 97 -8.87 -20.04 -3.99
CA ALA A 97 -9.04 -21.11 -4.94
C ALA A 97 -8.54 -20.71 -6.32
N TYR A 98 -7.91 -21.67 -7.01
CA TYR A 98 -7.50 -21.57 -8.40
C TYR A 98 -8.28 -22.56 -9.25
N VAL A 99 -8.85 -22.05 -10.35
CA VAL A 99 -9.58 -22.82 -11.33
C VAL A 99 -8.87 -22.68 -12.69
N PRO A 100 -8.11 -23.71 -13.13
CA PRO A 100 -7.49 -23.71 -14.44
C PRO A 100 -8.53 -23.97 -15.55
N PRO A 101 -8.15 -23.77 -16.83
CA PRO A 101 -9.01 -24.04 -17.96
C PRO A 101 -9.59 -25.46 -17.93
N LYS A 102 -10.83 -25.58 -18.41
CA LYS A 102 -11.61 -26.82 -18.56
C LYS A 102 -12.05 -27.46 -17.24
N VAL A 103 -11.86 -26.77 -16.12
CA VAL A 103 -12.42 -27.20 -14.83
C VAL A 103 -13.81 -26.60 -14.64
N VAL A 104 -14.78 -27.49 -14.44
CA VAL A 104 -16.16 -27.08 -14.12
C VAL A 104 -16.19 -26.49 -12.72
N HIS A 105 -16.75 -25.30 -12.59
CA HIS A 105 -16.87 -24.61 -11.31
C HIS A 105 -18.17 -23.80 -11.24
N ASN A 106 -18.51 -23.36 -10.03
CA ASN A 106 -19.65 -22.50 -9.77
C ASN A 106 -19.44 -21.73 -8.45
N PRO A 107 -19.25 -20.40 -8.48
CA PRO A 107 -19.15 -19.59 -7.27
C PRO A 107 -20.54 -19.19 -6.76
N GLU A 108 -20.84 -19.51 -5.51
CA GLU A 108 -22.07 -19.14 -4.82
C GLU A 108 -21.73 -18.27 -3.60
N LEU A 109 -21.95 -16.95 -3.72
CA LEU A 109 -21.70 -16.00 -2.64
C LEU A 109 -22.76 -16.18 -1.56
N LEU A 110 -22.34 -16.59 -0.36
CA LEU A 110 -23.25 -16.80 0.75
C LEU A 110 -23.55 -15.47 1.46
N GLY A 111 -24.77 -15.34 1.99
CA GLY A 111 -25.17 -14.16 2.75
C GLY A 111 -24.53 -14.08 4.14
N PRO A 112 -24.73 -12.95 4.86
CA PRO A 112 -25.51 -11.79 4.43
C PRO A 112 -24.75 -10.86 3.47
N HIS A 113 -23.43 -10.83 3.50
CA HIS A 113 -22.61 -10.02 2.59
C HIS A 113 -21.23 -10.65 2.44
N THR A 114 -20.88 -11.00 1.21
CA THR A 114 -19.60 -11.63 0.85
C THR A 114 -18.87 -10.76 -0.17
N GLU A 115 -17.57 -10.59 0.02
CA GLU A 115 -16.68 -9.89 -0.90
C GLU A 115 -15.48 -10.79 -1.25
N THR A 116 -15.04 -10.69 -2.49
CA THR A 116 -13.90 -11.43 -3.03
C THR A 116 -13.02 -10.53 -3.87
N LEU A 117 -11.74 -10.85 -3.94
CA LEU A 117 -10.86 -10.41 -5.02
C LEU A 117 -10.74 -11.54 -6.03
N GLY A 118 -10.76 -11.18 -7.30
CA GLY A 118 -10.67 -12.10 -8.43
C GLY A 118 -9.70 -11.58 -9.48
N LEU A 119 -9.23 -12.53 -10.28
CA LEU A 119 -8.44 -12.28 -11.48
C LEU A 119 -8.90 -13.21 -12.58
N VAL A 120 -8.96 -12.68 -13.80
CA VAL A 120 -9.06 -13.47 -15.02
C VAL A 120 -7.84 -13.24 -15.91
N ALA A 121 -7.37 -14.31 -16.54
CA ALA A 121 -6.28 -14.27 -17.51
C ALA A 121 -6.60 -15.17 -18.71
N PRO A 122 -6.50 -14.70 -19.98
CA PRO A 122 -6.21 -13.32 -20.41
C PRO A 122 -7.18 -12.25 -19.87
N GLY A 123 -6.75 -10.98 -19.85
CA GLY A 123 -7.53 -9.90 -19.25
C GLY A 123 -8.84 -9.56 -19.98
N ASP A 124 -8.94 -9.88 -21.28
CA ASP A 124 -10.10 -9.52 -22.11
C ASP A 124 -11.36 -10.28 -21.69
N TRP A 125 -11.21 -11.36 -20.92
CA TRP A 125 -12.32 -12.14 -20.36
C TRP A 125 -13.27 -11.29 -19.52
N VAL A 126 -12.79 -10.18 -18.94
CA VAL A 126 -13.63 -9.25 -18.19
C VAL A 126 -14.73 -8.59 -19.03
N ASP A 127 -14.59 -8.57 -20.37
CA ASP A 127 -15.60 -8.01 -21.29
C ASP A 127 -16.91 -8.79 -21.28
N PHE A 128 -16.89 -10.06 -20.85
CA PHE A 128 -18.12 -10.83 -20.62
C PHE A 128 -19.00 -10.10 -19.61
N PHE A 129 -18.44 -9.65 -18.47
CA PHE A 129 -19.17 -8.90 -17.46
C PHE A 129 -19.73 -7.61 -18.04
N ARG A 130 -18.93 -6.84 -18.79
CA ARG A 130 -19.40 -5.61 -19.46
C ARG A 130 -20.58 -5.86 -20.40
N TYR A 131 -20.59 -7.01 -21.08
CA TYR A 131 -21.67 -7.37 -22.00
C TYR A 131 -22.96 -7.79 -21.28
N VAL A 132 -22.87 -8.60 -20.23
CA VAL A 132 -24.06 -9.14 -19.54
C VAL A 132 -24.61 -8.21 -18.46
N ALA A 133 -23.80 -7.27 -17.95
CA ALA A 133 -24.14 -6.39 -16.86
C ALA A 133 -24.72 -5.03 -17.32
N GLU A 134 -25.05 -4.22 -16.33
CA GLU A 134 -25.40 -2.79 -16.41
C GLU A 134 -24.44 -2.01 -15.50
N GLN A 135 -24.22 -0.73 -15.78
CA GLN A 135 -23.45 0.14 -14.89
C GLN A 135 -24.13 0.27 -13.52
N TYR A 136 -23.33 0.22 -12.45
CA TYR A 136 -23.83 0.33 -11.08
C TYR A 136 -23.37 1.63 -10.41
N GLU A 137 -24.35 2.45 -10.01
CA GLU A 137 -24.14 3.77 -9.38
C GLU A 137 -24.41 3.77 -7.86
N GLY A 138 -24.73 2.61 -7.28
CA GLY A 138 -24.98 2.51 -5.84
C GLY A 138 -23.69 2.39 -5.02
N ILE A 139 -23.85 2.27 -3.70
CA ILE A 139 -22.71 2.33 -2.75
C ILE A 139 -21.96 1.00 -2.66
N ILE A 140 -22.67 -0.08 -2.32
CA ILE A 140 -22.04 -1.38 -1.99
C ILE A 140 -22.55 -2.46 -2.96
N VAL A 141 -23.81 -2.85 -2.85
CA VAL A 141 -24.43 -3.88 -3.70
C VAL A 141 -25.93 -3.62 -3.85
N PRO A 142 -26.57 -4.06 -4.95
CA PRO A 142 -28.01 -3.89 -5.17
C PRO A 142 -28.83 -4.99 -4.44
N GLU A 143 -28.82 -5.00 -3.11
CA GLU A 143 -29.50 -6.01 -2.27
C GLU A 143 -30.97 -6.27 -2.66
N ASN A 144 -31.68 -5.20 -3.02
CA ASN A 144 -33.11 -5.23 -3.34
C ASN A 144 -33.41 -5.46 -4.83
N ASP A 145 -32.40 -5.77 -5.65
CA ASP A 145 -32.63 -6.14 -7.06
C ASP A 145 -33.22 -7.55 -7.17
N ASN A 146 -34.55 -7.62 -7.16
CA ASN A 146 -35.32 -8.87 -7.24
C ASN A 146 -35.69 -9.24 -8.67
N ARG A 147 -34.99 -8.71 -9.68
CA ARG A 147 -35.15 -9.16 -11.07
C ARG A 147 -34.72 -10.63 -11.18
N ASP A 148 -35.35 -11.38 -12.10
CA ASP A 148 -34.99 -12.78 -12.33
C ASP A 148 -33.67 -12.88 -13.10
N LEU A 149 -32.59 -13.24 -12.40
CA LEU A 149 -31.24 -13.41 -12.95
C LEU A 149 -31.24 -14.32 -14.17
N LYS A 150 -31.90 -15.49 -14.09
CA LYS A 150 -31.84 -16.50 -15.15
C LYS A 150 -32.52 -16.01 -16.41
N SER A 151 -33.70 -15.42 -16.29
CA SER A 151 -34.43 -14.85 -17.44
C SER A 151 -33.68 -13.72 -18.13
N LEU A 152 -32.84 -12.97 -17.42
CA LEU A 152 -32.06 -11.86 -18.00
C LEU A 152 -30.69 -12.31 -18.53
N LEU A 153 -30.04 -13.26 -17.87
CA LEU A 153 -28.71 -13.73 -18.23
C LEU A 153 -28.72 -14.72 -19.39
N ILE A 154 -29.63 -15.71 -19.38
CA ILE A 154 -29.67 -16.79 -20.37
C ILE A 154 -29.77 -16.25 -21.81
N PRO A 155 -30.68 -15.31 -22.15
CA PRO A 155 -30.76 -14.78 -23.52
C PRO A 155 -29.48 -14.08 -23.96
N LYS A 156 -28.81 -13.32 -23.08
CA LYS A 156 -27.54 -12.65 -23.40
C LYS A 156 -26.42 -13.65 -23.65
N VAL A 157 -26.30 -14.67 -22.79
CA VAL A 157 -25.32 -15.76 -22.96
C VAL A 157 -25.57 -16.49 -24.29
N MET A 158 -26.82 -16.82 -24.62
CA MET A 158 -27.15 -17.49 -25.88
C MET A 158 -26.84 -16.62 -27.11
N ALA A 159 -27.11 -15.31 -27.03
CA ALA A 159 -26.84 -14.36 -28.11
C ALA A 159 -25.33 -14.09 -28.30
N ALA A 160 -24.53 -14.28 -27.26
CA ALA A 160 -23.08 -14.16 -27.30
C ALA A 160 -22.36 -15.52 -27.24
N LYS A 161 -23.07 -16.59 -27.59
CA LYS A 161 -22.48 -17.92 -27.75
C LYS A 161 -21.30 -17.81 -28.72
N ASP A 162 -20.19 -18.45 -28.37
CA ASP A 162 -18.91 -18.45 -29.10
C ASP A 162 -18.15 -17.11 -29.11
N ARG A 163 -18.71 -16.02 -28.57
CA ARG A 163 -17.98 -14.74 -28.38
C ARG A 163 -17.19 -14.69 -27.09
N PHE A 164 -17.62 -15.44 -26.08
CA PHE A 164 -16.96 -15.55 -24.79
C PHE A 164 -16.78 -17.03 -24.40
N ASP A 165 -15.63 -17.41 -23.83
CA ASP A 165 -15.37 -18.60 -22.99
C ASP A 165 -16.31 -18.51 -21.81
N VAL A 166 -17.54 -18.95 -21.97
CA VAL A 166 -18.35 -19.37 -20.85
C VAL A 166 -19.12 -20.56 -21.35
N ASN A 167 -18.64 -21.76 -21.02
CA ASN A 167 -19.24 -23.00 -21.45
C ASN A 167 -20.06 -23.57 -20.29
N PHE A 168 -21.37 -23.34 -20.31
CA PHE A 168 -22.28 -23.87 -19.28
C PHE A 168 -22.39 -25.40 -19.38
N GLU A 169 -22.21 -26.09 -18.25
CA GLU A 169 -22.34 -27.54 -18.15
C GLU A 169 -23.60 -27.90 -17.38
N ARG A 170 -24.59 -28.48 -18.06
CA ARG A 170 -25.89 -28.83 -17.46
C ARG A 170 -25.94 -30.25 -16.92
N ASN A 171 -25.05 -31.12 -17.40
CA ASN A 171 -24.99 -32.54 -17.01
C ASN A 171 -23.88 -32.79 -15.99
N TYR A 172 -23.48 -31.76 -15.25
CA TYR A 172 -22.52 -31.87 -14.15
C TYR A 172 -23.19 -32.49 -12.92
N THR A 173 -22.52 -33.46 -12.29
CA THR A 173 -22.94 -33.99 -10.97
C THR A 173 -22.07 -33.33 -9.91
N PRO A 174 -22.56 -32.28 -9.23
CA PRO A 174 -21.74 -31.57 -8.26
C PRO A 174 -21.43 -32.43 -7.04
N PRO A 175 -20.17 -32.45 -6.57
CA PRO A 175 -19.82 -33.07 -5.31
C PRO A 175 -20.51 -32.34 -4.14
N GLU A 176 -20.72 -33.07 -3.05
CA GLU A 176 -21.16 -32.49 -1.78
C GLU A 176 -20.08 -31.58 -1.19
N VAL A 177 -20.52 -30.65 -0.33
CA VAL A 177 -19.58 -29.86 0.49
C VAL A 177 -18.86 -30.81 1.44
N THR A 178 -17.53 -30.73 1.47
CA THR A 178 -16.73 -31.50 2.44
C THR A 178 -15.81 -30.58 3.23
N ASP A 179 -15.32 -31.11 4.35
CA ASP A 179 -14.34 -30.43 5.17
C ASP A 179 -13.01 -30.23 4.43
N TRP A 180 -12.24 -29.25 4.90
CA TRP A 180 -10.92 -28.94 4.40
C TRP A 180 -9.91 -30.05 4.70
N GLN A 181 -9.05 -30.34 3.74
CA GLN A 181 -8.02 -31.38 3.79
C GLN A 181 -6.65 -30.80 4.16
N GLU A 182 -5.75 -31.62 4.69
CA GLU A 182 -4.37 -31.18 5.01
C GLU A 182 -3.56 -30.81 3.76
N SER A 183 -3.88 -31.44 2.62
CA SER A 183 -3.27 -31.12 1.32
C SER A 183 -3.61 -29.71 0.83
N GLU A 184 -4.62 -29.05 1.40
CA GLU A 184 -5.07 -27.70 1.02
C GLU A 184 -4.30 -26.61 1.79
N ASN A 185 -3.08 -26.95 2.23
CA ASN A 185 -2.12 -26.06 2.88
C ASN A 185 -0.82 -25.88 2.08
N VAL A 186 -0.74 -26.47 0.88
CA VAL A 186 0.44 -26.42 0.00
C VAL A 186 0.03 -26.04 -1.42
N LEU A 187 0.96 -25.49 -2.19
CA LEU A 187 0.74 -25.21 -3.61
C LEU A 187 0.99 -26.49 -4.43
N PRO A 188 0.01 -26.95 -5.23
CA PRO A 188 0.16 -28.15 -6.05
C PRO A 188 0.96 -27.89 -7.33
N GLY A 189 1.00 -28.90 -8.22
CA GLY A 189 1.65 -28.82 -9.52
C GLY A 189 0.99 -27.85 -10.50
N PRO A 190 1.60 -27.65 -11.68
CA PRO A 190 1.06 -26.78 -12.73
C PRO A 190 -0.31 -27.24 -13.24
N LEU A 191 -1.22 -26.27 -13.43
CA LEU A 191 -2.56 -26.44 -13.98
C LEU A 191 -3.46 -27.42 -13.21
N GLU A 192 -3.17 -27.62 -11.92
CA GLU A 192 -4.05 -28.37 -11.02
C GLU A 192 -5.06 -27.42 -10.35
N PRO A 193 -6.37 -27.75 -10.31
CA PRO A 193 -7.33 -27.01 -9.51
C PRO A 193 -7.07 -27.23 -8.01
N TYR A 194 -7.16 -26.18 -7.20
CA TYR A 194 -7.01 -26.34 -5.76
C TYR A 194 -7.73 -25.27 -4.94
N PHE A 195 -7.88 -25.61 -3.66
CA PHE A 195 -8.17 -24.69 -2.58
C PHE A 195 -6.92 -24.54 -1.73
N LEU A 196 -6.70 -23.34 -1.20
CA LEU A 196 -5.63 -23.02 -0.27
C LEU A 196 -6.21 -22.31 0.94
N ARG A 197 -6.05 -22.91 2.12
CA ARG A 197 -6.58 -22.37 3.38
C ARG A 197 -5.81 -21.13 3.80
N ALA A 198 -6.52 -20.14 4.32
CA ALA A 198 -5.97 -18.86 4.78
C ALA A 198 -4.70 -19.05 5.63
N ASN A 199 -3.63 -18.32 5.27
CA ASN A 199 -2.34 -18.28 5.97
C ASN A 199 -1.55 -19.59 6.06
N THR A 200 -1.94 -20.66 5.35
CA THR A 200 -1.30 -21.97 5.50
C THR A 200 -0.23 -22.28 4.44
N GLY A 201 -0.35 -21.69 3.24
CA GLY A 201 0.55 -21.88 2.11
C GLY A 201 2.01 -21.50 2.36
N PRO A 202 2.90 -21.71 1.38
CA PRO A 202 4.32 -21.40 1.51
C PRO A 202 4.55 -19.91 1.80
N ARG A 203 5.65 -19.63 2.49
CA ARG A 203 6.00 -18.29 2.99
C ARG A 203 7.48 -18.07 2.78
N TYR A 204 7.83 -16.88 2.32
CA TYR A 204 9.21 -16.47 2.10
C TYR A 204 9.43 -15.11 2.74
N ILE A 205 10.49 -14.97 3.52
CA ILE A 205 10.86 -13.70 4.14
C ILE A 205 12.15 -13.19 3.51
N LEU A 206 12.14 -11.92 3.12
CA LEU A 206 13.32 -11.18 2.70
C LEU A 206 13.44 -9.98 3.62
N GLY A 207 14.38 -10.04 4.55
CA GLY A 207 14.53 -9.05 5.60
C GLY A 207 13.26 -8.93 6.48
N GLY A 208 12.59 -7.79 6.37
CA GLY A 208 11.32 -7.51 7.06
C GLY A 208 10.09 -7.60 6.16
N VAL A 209 10.20 -8.21 4.97
CA VAL A 209 9.10 -8.34 4.02
C VAL A 209 8.75 -9.80 3.85
N LEU A 210 7.50 -10.14 4.18
CA LEU A 210 6.96 -11.49 4.08
C LEU A 210 6.06 -11.60 2.85
N SER A 211 6.36 -12.56 1.99
CA SER A 211 5.51 -12.97 0.86
C SER A 211 4.85 -14.31 1.19
N ARG A 212 3.54 -14.40 0.99
CA ARG A 212 2.77 -15.65 1.01
C ARG A 212 2.09 -15.87 -0.34
N PRO A 213 2.73 -16.61 -1.25
CA PRO A 213 2.13 -16.89 -2.55
C PRO A 213 0.84 -17.71 -2.40
N PHE A 214 -0.22 -17.22 -3.02
CA PHE A 214 -1.45 -17.98 -3.26
C PHE A 214 -1.33 -18.83 -4.53
N ILE A 215 -0.60 -18.30 -5.53
CA ILE A 215 -0.26 -18.98 -6.78
C ILE A 215 0.98 -18.33 -7.39
N ASN A 216 1.88 -19.16 -7.93
CA ASN A 216 3.04 -18.72 -8.69
C ASN A 216 2.78 -18.81 -10.19
N ALA A 217 3.47 -17.99 -10.98
CA ALA A 217 3.37 -18.02 -12.45
C ALA A 217 3.67 -19.40 -13.05
N SER A 218 4.53 -20.20 -12.42
CA SER A 218 4.81 -21.58 -12.83
C SER A 218 3.59 -22.51 -12.76
N GLN A 219 2.58 -22.19 -11.94
CA GLN A 219 1.37 -23.00 -11.79
C GLN A 219 0.31 -22.70 -12.86
N CYS A 220 0.40 -21.54 -13.52
CA CYS A 220 -0.57 -21.09 -14.52
C CYS A 220 0.11 -20.72 -15.86
N SER A 221 1.11 -21.50 -16.28
CA SER A 221 1.78 -21.34 -17.59
C SER A 221 2.38 -19.95 -17.81
N GLY A 222 2.90 -19.33 -16.76
CA GLY A 222 3.53 -18.00 -16.79
C GLY A 222 2.56 -16.83 -16.78
N LYS A 223 1.24 -17.06 -16.71
CA LYS A 223 0.22 -16.01 -16.93
C LYS A 223 0.19 -14.95 -15.83
N PHE A 224 0.28 -15.37 -14.56
CA PHE A 224 0.16 -14.45 -13.42
C PHE A 224 0.72 -15.04 -12.12
N ALA A 225 0.99 -14.19 -11.13
CA ALA A 225 1.25 -14.62 -9.76
C ALA A 225 0.44 -13.78 -8.77
N ILE A 226 0.15 -14.35 -7.59
CA ILE A 226 -0.62 -13.67 -6.54
C ILE A 226 0.01 -13.99 -5.20
N THR A 227 0.29 -12.96 -4.40
CA THR A 227 0.83 -13.11 -3.04
C THR A 227 0.13 -12.18 -2.05
N SER A 228 0.05 -12.58 -0.79
CA SER A 228 -0.02 -11.62 0.32
C SER A 228 1.38 -11.04 0.53
N LEU A 229 1.52 -9.71 0.53
CA LEU A 229 2.76 -9.00 0.82
C LEU A 229 2.58 -8.25 2.14
N GLU A 230 3.41 -8.58 3.12
CA GLU A 230 3.28 -8.14 4.51
C GLU A 230 4.57 -7.52 5.03
N SER A 231 4.46 -6.41 5.76
CA SER A 231 5.60 -5.80 6.45
C SER A 231 5.13 -4.79 7.52
N SER A 232 6.08 -4.10 8.16
CA SER A 232 5.86 -3.20 9.28
C SER A 232 6.66 -1.90 9.13
N LYS A 233 6.07 -0.78 9.55
CA LYS A 233 6.81 0.49 9.73
C LYS A 233 7.91 0.42 10.81
N LEU A 234 7.86 -0.59 11.69
CA LEU A 234 8.81 -0.73 12.78
C LEU A 234 10.16 -1.29 12.29
N TYR A 235 10.22 -1.85 11.09
CA TYR A 235 11.48 -2.27 10.49
C TYR A 235 12.18 -1.07 9.87
N GLU A 236 13.27 -0.64 10.51
CA GLU A 236 14.04 0.56 10.10
C GLU A 236 14.55 0.52 8.66
N LYS A 237 14.82 -0.69 8.15
CA LYS A 237 15.33 -0.90 6.80
C LYS A 237 14.50 -1.98 6.10
N SER A 238 14.23 -1.74 4.82
CA SER A 238 13.52 -2.67 3.96
C SER A 238 14.37 -3.03 2.74
N PRO A 239 14.45 -4.32 2.35
CA PRO A 239 15.08 -4.71 1.10
C PRO A 239 14.32 -4.20 -0.13
N LEU A 240 13.05 -3.77 0.01
CA LEU A 240 12.27 -3.17 -1.09
C LEU A 240 12.31 -1.63 -1.09
N ALA A 241 13.05 -1.00 -0.16
CA ALA A 241 13.31 0.44 -0.18
C ALA A 241 14.43 0.79 -1.17
N ARG A 242 14.20 0.49 -2.45
CA ARG A 242 15.09 0.69 -3.59
C ARG A 242 14.27 0.86 -4.87
N TRP A 243 14.85 1.42 -5.92
CA TRP A 243 14.17 1.46 -7.20
C TRP A 243 14.12 0.05 -7.79
N LEU A 244 12.92 -0.45 -8.01
CA LEU A 244 12.62 -1.70 -8.68
C LEU A 244 11.88 -1.37 -9.97
N THR A 245 12.40 -1.87 -11.09
CA THR A 245 11.74 -1.74 -12.39
C THR A 245 11.56 -3.13 -12.98
N PHE A 246 10.31 -3.56 -13.11
CA PHE A 246 9.96 -4.79 -13.80
C PHE A 246 9.57 -4.43 -15.23
N PRO A 247 10.39 -4.75 -16.26
CA PRO A 247 10.17 -4.23 -17.61
C PRO A 247 8.83 -4.65 -18.24
N GLU A 248 8.41 -5.89 -17.97
CA GLU A 248 7.25 -6.53 -18.62
C GLU A 248 6.12 -6.91 -17.66
N VAL A 249 6.28 -6.63 -16.35
CA VAL A 249 5.32 -7.07 -15.32
C VAL A 249 4.64 -5.85 -14.70
N ASP A 250 3.33 -5.79 -14.84
CA ASP A 250 2.44 -4.87 -14.14
C ASP A 250 2.14 -5.43 -12.73
N HIS A 251 2.06 -4.55 -11.72
CA HIS A 251 1.75 -4.92 -10.33
C HIS A 251 0.48 -4.22 -9.86
N CYS A 252 -0.50 -4.98 -9.42
CA CYS A 252 -1.72 -4.49 -8.82
C CYS A 252 -1.74 -4.80 -7.33
N PHE A 253 -1.53 -3.79 -6.48
CA PHE A 253 -1.51 -3.89 -5.02
C PHE A 253 -2.89 -3.53 -4.45
N CYS A 254 -3.66 -4.53 -4.04
CA CYS A 254 -4.90 -4.34 -3.30
C CYS A 254 -4.59 -4.28 -1.80
N VAL A 255 -4.60 -3.09 -1.20
CA VAL A 255 -4.26 -2.90 0.22
C VAL A 255 -5.44 -3.34 1.09
N GLN A 256 -5.20 -4.33 1.94
CA GLN A 256 -6.23 -4.94 2.80
C GLN A 256 -6.13 -4.48 4.25
N GLU A 257 -4.92 -4.16 4.73
CA GLU A 257 -4.70 -3.68 6.09
C GLU A 257 -3.58 -2.65 6.10
N GLY A 258 -3.79 -1.54 6.80
CA GLY A 258 -2.75 -0.54 7.04
C GLY A 258 -2.57 0.48 5.90
N LEU A 259 -1.34 0.99 5.78
CA LEU A 259 -0.97 2.07 4.88
C LEU A 259 0.29 1.68 4.10
N LEU A 260 0.14 1.40 2.81
CA LEU A 260 1.28 1.22 1.92
C LEU A 260 1.72 2.60 1.41
N ARG A 261 3.02 2.86 1.41
CA ARG A 261 3.60 4.06 0.80
C ARG A 261 4.36 3.64 -0.44
N VAL A 262 4.10 4.28 -1.56
CA VAL A 262 4.77 4.02 -2.83
C VAL A 262 5.33 5.31 -3.39
N LYS A 263 6.47 5.22 -4.07
CA LYS A 263 7.03 6.34 -4.79
C LYS A 263 7.46 5.85 -6.17
N LEU A 264 7.03 6.57 -7.22
CA LEU A 264 7.51 6.35 -8.57
C LEU A 264 8.74 7.22 -8.80
N LYS A 265 9.72 6.71 -9.54
CA LYS A 265 10.97 7.44 -9.82
C LYS A 265 10.70 8.75 -10.55
N GLU A 266 9.76 8.74 -11.49
CA GLU A 266 9.36 9.92 -12.28
C GLU A 266 8.53 10.94 -11.50
N SER A 267 7.70 10.50 -10.54
CA SER A 267 6.87 11.41 -9.76
C SER A 267 7.71 12.20 -8.76
N GLY A 268 8.72 11.57 -8.17
CA GLY A 268 9.56 12.13 -7.12
C GLY A 268 8.86 12.30 -5.76
N SER A 269 7.55 12.03 -5.66
CA SER A 269 6.74 12.17 -4.44
C SER A 269 6.18 10.82 -3.95
N TRP A 270 6.08 10.70 -2.62
CA TRP A 270 5.40 9.57 -1.98
C TRP A 270 3.88 9.71 -2.14
N ALA A 271 3.24 8.60 -2.51
CA ALA A 271 1.80 8.41 -2.44
C ALA A 271 1.46 7.43 -1.33
N GLU A 272 0.29 7.63 -0.73
CA GLU A 272 -0.28 6.78 0.32
C GLU A 272 -1.42 5.97 -0.28
N VAL A 273 -1.38 4.65 -0.10
CA VAL A 273 -2.41 3.70 -0.54
C VAL A 273 -2.99 3.06 0.73
N ARG A 274 -4.23 3.38 1.03
CA ARG A 274 -4.94 2.99 2.26
C ARG A 274 -5.70 1.68 2.05
N GLU A 275 -6.12 1.08 3.15
CA GLU A 275 -7.07 -0.04 3.15
C GLU A 275 -8.26 0.19 2.21
N GLY A 276 -8.59 -0.82 1.42
CA GLY A 276 -9.65 -0.78 0.41
C GLY A 276 -9.23 -0.18 -0.94
N GLN A 277 -8.10 0.54 -0.99
CA GLN A 277 -7.59 1.11 -2.24
C GLN A 277 -6.73 0.09 -3.00
N THR A 278 -6.69 0.28 -4.33
CA THR A 278 -5.89 -0.56 -5.22
C THR A 278 -4.92 0.31 -6.02
N LEU A 279 -3.63 0.04 -5.91
CA LEU A 279 -2.59 0.69 -6.73
C LEU A 279 -2.24 -0.20 -7.92
N LEU A 280 -2.26 0.34 -9.13
CA LEU A 280 -1.59 -0.26 -10.28
C LEU A 280 -0.26 0.46 -10.53
N VAL A 281 0.83 -0.31 -10.63
CA VAL A 281 2.11 0.13 -11.16
C VAL A 281 2.31 -0.55 -12.51
N SER A 282 2.45 0.23 -13.58
CA SER A 282 2.63 -0.31 -14.93
C SER A 282 4.03 -0.88 -15.12
N ALA A 283 4.14 -1.91 -15.96
CA ALA A 283 5.41 -2.47 -16.40
C ALA A 283 6.34 -1.37 -16.94
N GLY A 284 7.63 -1.46 -16.62
CA GLY A 284 8.66 -0.48 -16.96
C GLY A 284 8.72 0.74 -16.03
N GLN A 285 7.73 0.95 -15.16
CA GLN A 285 7.76 2.04 -14.18
C GLN A 285 8.63 1.66 -12.99
N ALA A 286 9.70 2.44 -12.74
CA ALA A 286 10.51 2.29 -11.54
C ALA A 286 9.75 2.76 -10.28
N PHE A 287 9.64 1.89 -9.26
CA PHE A 287 8.98 2.21 -7.99
C PHE A 287 9.78 1.73 -6.77
N THR A 288 9.46 2.28 -5.60
CA THR A 288 9.95 1.83 -4.28
C THR A 288 8.79 1.78 -3.30
N LEU A 289 8.90 0.91 -2.28
CA LEU A 289 7.87 0.72 -1.26
C LEU A 289 8.36 1.12 0.15
N GLU A 290 7.45 1.67 0.94
CA GLU A 290 7.56 1.89 2.38
C GLU A 290 6.26 1.45 3.07
N TYR A 291 6.34 1.16 4.36
CA TYR A 291 5.21 0.69 5.15
C TYR A 291 4.87 1.75 6.21
N GLY A 292 3.68 2.34 6.12
CA GLY A 292 3.27 3.49 6.94
C GLY A 292 2.59 3.11 8.26
N SER A 293 2.18 1.85 8.43
CA SER A 293 1.46 1.34 9.60
C SER A 293 2.25 0.27 10.35
N ARG A 294 1.86 -0.01 11.60
CA ARG A 294 2.48 -1.09 12.41
C ARG A 294 2.43 -2.44 11.68
N PHE A 295 1.38 -2.67 10.90
CA PHE A 295 1.25 -3.78 9.99
C PHE A 295 0.66 -3.25 8.70
N VAL A 296 1.15 -3.76 7.58
CA VAL A 296 0.62 -3.50 6.25
C VAL A 296 0.49 -4.84 5.54
N ARG A 297 -0.70 -5.12 5.00
CA ARG A 297 -0.95 -6.27 4.12
C ARG A 297 -1.56 -5.81 2.81
N SER A 298 -0.93 -6.20 1.71
CA SER A 298 -1.46 -6.02 0.37
C SER A 298 -1.53 -7.37 -0.35
N THR A 299 -2.67 -7.69 -0.96
CA THR A 299 -2.69 -8.75 -1.97
C THR A 299 -2.16 -8.16 -3.27
N VAL A 300 -1.12 -8.76 -3.82
CA VAL A 300 -0.45 -8.28 -5.03
C VAL A 300 -0.71 -9.26 -6.15
N PHE A 301 -1.28 -8.76 -7.25
CA PHE A 301 -1.49 -9.49 -8.50
C PHE A 301 -0.48 -9.01 -9.54
N THR A 302 0.12 -9.92 -10.28
CA THR A 302 1.09 -9.61 -11.35
C THR A 302 0.79 -10.44 -12.60
N ASN A 303 1.03 -9.90 -13.79
CA ASN A 303 0.91 -10.63 -15.07
C ASN A 303 2.18 -11.42 -15.43
N GLY A 304 2.74 -12.12 -14.44
CA GLY A 304 3.94 -12.93 -14.57
C GLY A 304 4.71 -13.02 -13.25
N PRO A 305 5.93 -13.60 -13.25
CA PRO A 305 6.81 -13.62 -12.09
C PRO A 305 7.17 -12.20 -11.64
N GLY A 306 6.67 -11.79 -10.49
CA GLY A 306 6.76 -10.42 -9.99
C GLY A 306 7.58 -10.29 -8.71
N ILE A 307 7.09 -9.43 -7.82
CA ILE A 307 7.78 -9.12 -6.56
C ILE A 307 7.84 -10.31 -5.60
N GLU A 308 6.85 -11.20 -5.68
CA GLU A 308 6.79 -12.45 -4.93
C GLU A 308 7.92 -13.40 -5.33
N THR A 309 8.20 -13.53 -6.64
CA THR A 309 9.28 -14.38 -7.13
C THR A 309 10.64 -13.78 -6.76
N LEU A 310 10.78 -12.45 -6.79
CA LEU A 310 11.98 -11.77 -6.29
C LEU A 310 12.23 -12.08 -4.81
N ILE A 311 11.20 -11.96 -3.97
CA ILE A 311 11.29 -12.28 -2.53
C ILE A 311 11.59 -13.76 -2.31
N GLN A 312 10.94 -14.65 -3.05
CA GLN A 312 11.17 -16.10 -2.96
C GLN A 312 12.62 -16.47 -3.31
N ASN A 313 13.19 -15.87 -4.36
CA ASN A 313 14.54 -16.20 -4.83
C ASN A 313 15.65 -15.54 -3.99
N ALA A 314 15.43 -14.31 -3.51
CA ALA A 314 16.43 -13.58 -2.73
C ALA A 314 16.33 -13.86 -1.21
N GLY A 315 15.14 -14.24 -0.75
CA GLY A 315 14.83 -14.47 0.66
C GLY A 315 15.04 -15.92 1.09
N GLU A 316 14.33 -16.30 2.15
CA GLU A 316 14.40 -17.63 2.76
C GLU A 316 12.99 -18.16 3.07
N ALA A 317 12.83 -19.48 3.02
CA ALA A 317 11.60 -20.12 3.43
C ALA A 317 11.32 -19.81 4.92
N PHE A 318 10.08 -19.44 5.23
CA PHE A 318 9.71 -18.93 6.55
C PHE A 318 8.64 -19.81 7.19
N SER A 319 8.97 -20.46 8.30
CA SER A 319 8.06 -21.42 8.95
C SER A 319 6.94 -20.74 9.75
N SER A 320 7.22 -19.58 10.34
CA SER A 320 6.27 -18.86 11.20
C SER A 320 5.10 -18.25 10.43
N PHE A 321 4.00 -18.01 11.12
CA PHE A 321 2.75 -17.53 10.52
C PHE A 321 2.55 -16.02 10.60
N VAL A 322 3.41 -15.29 11.30
CA VAL A 322 3.30 -13.83 11.45
C VAL A 322 4.68 -13.21 11.28
N LEU A 323 4.71 -11.91 11.00
CA LEU A 323 5.94 -11.14 10.94
C LEU A 323 6.77 -11.32 12.23
N PRO A 324 8.10 -11.47 12.12
CA PRO A 324 8.98 -11.57 13.29
C PRO A 324 9.04 -10.23 14.05
N GLU A 325 9.39 -10.25 15.34
CA GLU A 325 9.54 -9.00 16.11
C GLU A 325 10.67 -8.11 15.56
N GLU A 326 11.71 -8.72 14.98
CA GLU A 326 12.85 -8.03 14.35
C GLU A 326 12.98 -8.44 12.88
N SER A 327 13.39 -7.50 12.03
CA SER A 327 13.66 -7.76 10.62
C SER A 327 14.83 -8.75 10.48
N ALA A 328 14.70 -9.75 9.60
CA ALA A 328 15.80 -10.65 9.30
C ALA A 328 16.93 -9.91 8.57
N ALA A 329 18.14 -10.46 8.60
CA ALA A 329 19.20 -10.01 7.70
C ALA A 329 18.89 -10.46 6.27
N TRP A 330 19.37 -9.71 5.27
CA TRP A 330 19.35 -10.14 3.87
C TRP A 330 20.72 -9.89 3.22
N GLN A 331 20.94 -10.54 2.07
CA GLN A 331 22.19 -10.45 1.31
C GLN A 331 21.95 -9.69 0.01
N GLU A 332 22.72 -8.63 -0.22
CA GLU A 332 22.59 -7.79 -1.43
C GLU A 332 22.93 -8.58 -2.70
N GLU A 333 23.89 -9.50 -2.64
CA GLU A 333 24.23 -10.42 -3.74
C GLU A 333 23.03 -11.28 -4.16
N LYS A 334 22.28 -11.86 -3.21
CA LYS A 334 21.07 -12.64 -3.53
C LYS A 334 20.00 -11.80 -4.22
N ILE A 335 19.83 -10.55 -3.81
CA ILE A 335 18.89 -9.63 -4.47
C ILE A 335 19.36 -9.35 -5.91
N LYS A 336 20.65 -9.09 -6.12
CA LYS A 336 21.22 -8.86 -7.47
C LYS A 336 21.02 -10.09 -8.36
N GLU A 337 21.32 -11.28 -7.85
CA GLU A 337 21.17 -12.55 -8.58
C GLU A 337 19.71 -12.82 -8.94
N ALA A 338 18.80 -12.71 -7.97
CA ALA A 338 17.37 -12.90 -8.18
C ALA A 338 16.79 -11.87 -9.17
N SER A 339 17.22 -10.61 -9.06
CA SER A 339 16.79 -9.55 -9.97
C SER A 339 17.30 -9.79 -11.38
N ALA A 340 18.57 -10.18 -11.55
CA ALA A 340 19.15 -10.53 -12.85
C ALA A 340 18.42 -11.72 -13.49
N ALA A 341 18.09 -12.76 -12.71
CA ALA A 341 17.34 -13.92 -13.19
C ALA A 341 15.92 -13.57 -13.68
N LEU A 342 15.31 -12.53 -13.08
CA LEU A 342 13.99 -12.03 -13.45
C LEU A 342 14.00 -10.89 -14.47
N GLY A 343 15.18 -10.38 -14.86
CA GLY A 343 15.30 -9.18 -15.68
C GLY A 343 14.84 -7.89 -14.99
N VAL A 344 14.77 -7.88 -13.66
CA VAL A 344 14.39 -6.71 -12.86
C VAL A 344 15.59 -5.77 -12.76
N VAL A 345 15.38 -4.49 -13.12
CA VAL A 345 16.40 -3.47 -12.93
C VAL A 345 16.29 -2.94 -11.51
N VAL A 346 17.43 -2.95 -10.79
CA VAL A 346 17.51 -2.51 -9.40
C VAL A 346 18.53 -1.38 -9.28
N GLU A 347 18.12 -0.28 -8.65
CA GLU A 347 18.99 0.86 -8.38
C GLU A 347 18.83 1.31 -6.92
N SER A 348 19.92 1.76 -6.29
CA SER A 348 19.86 2.36 -4.96
C SER A 348 19.04 3.64 -4.97
N LEU A 349 18.30 3.90 -3.89
CA LEU A 349 17.73 5.23 -3.68
C LEU A 349 18.88 6.25 -3.57
N PRO A 350 18.71 7.49 -4.08
CA PRO A 350 19.68 8.54 -3.85
C PRO A 350 19.88 8.69 -2.34
N GLN A 351 21.13 8.71 -1.89
CA GLN A 351 21.40 9.11 -0.52
C GLN A 351 20.89 10.54 -0.37
N THR A 352 19.96 10.76 0.55
CA THR A 352 19.66 12.10 1.03
C THR A 352 20.92 12.57 1.74
N ILE A 353 21.83 13.24 1.02
CA ILE A 353 22.95 13.93 1.64
C ILE A 353 22.32 14.99 2.53
N CYS A 354 22.29 14.73 3.83
CA CYS A 354 21.98 15.76 4.80
C CYS A 354 23.05 16.84 4.60
N MET A 355 22.64 18.06 4.24
CA MET A 355 23.58 19.19 4.05
C MET A 355 24.37 19.53 5.33
N SER A 356 24.12 18.84 6.44
CA SER A 356 24.88 18.93 7.70
C SER A 356 26.24 18.20 7.69
N GLN A 357 26.59 17.46 6.62
CA GLN A 357 27.87 16.72 6.54
C GLN A 357 28.85 17.22 5.46
N ARG A 358 28.64 18.40 4.87
CA ARG A 358 29.72 19.04 4.12
C ARG A 358 30.68 19.71 5.10
N SER A 359 31.97 19.45 4.92
CA SER A 359 32.99 20.23 5.63
C SER A 359 32.87 21.71 5.22
N PRO A 360 33.18 22.68 6.11
CA PRO A 360 33.14 24.11 5.77
C PRO A 360 34.01 24.49 4.54
N GLN A 361 34.94 23.63 4.13
CA GLN A 361 35.81 23.85 2.98
C GLN A 361 35.11 23.59 1.63
N GLU A 362 34.19 22.63 1.54
CA GLU A 362 33.50 22.32 0.27
C GLU A 362 32.37 23.30 -0.07
N ALA A 363 31.95 24.11 0.90
CA ALA A 363 30.95 25.17 0.71
C ALA A 363 31.55 26.45 0.09
N LEU A 364 32.87 26.64 0.13
CA LEU A 364 33.55 27.83 -0.40
C LEU A 364 33.97 27.71 -1.87
N GLU A 365 34.13 26.50 -2.41
CA GLU A 365 34.64 26.32 -3.78
C GLU A 365 33.58 26.52 -4.87
N ASN A 366 32.30 26.67 -4.51
CA ASN A 366 31.21 26.92 -5.47
C ASN A 366 30.58 28.33 -5.37
N ILE A 367 31.24 29.27 -4.69
CA ILE A 367 30.86 30.69 -4.70
C ILE A 367 32.07 31.54 -5.11
N ILE A 368 32.64 31.23 -6.28
CA ILE A 368 33.41 32.21 -7.06
C ILE A 368 33.02 32.01 -8.52
N ASP A 369 31.90 32.61 -8.89
CA ASP A 369 31.66 33.04 -10.27
C ASP A 369 31.31 34.53 -10.20
N ILE A 370 32.33 35.34 -9.91
CA ILE A 370 32.25 36.80 -9.92
C ILE A 370 32.53 37.24 -11.36
N GLU A 371 31.52 37.12 -12.22
CA GLU A 371 31.43 37.84 -13.48
C GLU A 371 29.98 37.75 -14.00
N ASN A 372 29.03 38.43 -13.34
CA ASN A 372 27.78 38.96 -13.94
C ASN A 372 26.74 39.44 -12.89
N LEU A 373 27.11 40.36 -12.00
CA LEU A 373 26.13 41.10 -11.18
C LEU A 373 26.47 42.60 -11.15
N ALA A 374 26.47 43.21 -12.32
CA ALA A 374 26.46 44.66 -12.50
C ALA A 374 25.11 45.11 -13.06
N TYR A 375 24.00 44.72 -12.44
CA TYR A 375 22.70 45.34 -12.68
C TYR A 375 21.85 45.21 -11.42
N TRP A 376 21.26 46.33 -10.99
CA TRP A 376 20.38 46.53 -9.83
C TRP A 376 21.04 46.86 -8.49
N ALA A 377 21.64 48.04 -8.41
CA ALA A 377 21.81 48.77 -7.15
C ALA A 377 21.23 50.19 -7.29
N ALA A 378 19.90 50.30 -7.30
CA ALA A 378 19.19 51.55 -7.04
C ALA A 378 17.74 51.27 -6.62
N GLY A 379 17.44 51.39 -5.33
CA GLY A 379 16.07 51.58 -4.85
C GLY A 379 15.61 50.65 -3.72
N LEU A 380 15.65 51.19 -2.49
CA LEU A 380 14.68 50.96 -1.40
C LEU A 380 14.84 49.71 -0.47
N PRO A 381 14.27 49.76 0.75
CA PRO A 381 14.99 49.48 2.01
C PRO A 381 14.84 48.06 2.58
N ARG A 382 15.85 47.67 3.37
CA ARG A 382 15.96 46.44 4.17
C ARG A 382 14.88 46.33 5.25
N TRP A 383 13.94 45.39 5.15
CA TRP A 383 13.39 44.61 6.27
C TRP A 383 12.80 43.27 5.74
N TRP A 384 12.98 42.19 6.51
CA TRP A 384 12.34 40.84 6.51
C TRP A 384 13.19 39.60 6.18
N LEU A 385 13.04 38.60 7.08
CA LEU A 385 13.47 37.18 7.19
C LEU A 385 14.51 36.95 8.32
N VAL A 386 14.15 36.65 9.58
CA VAL A 386 13.43 35.49 10.20
C VAL A 386 14.13 34.16 9.87
N ALA A 387 15.05 33.68 10.73
CA ALA A 387 14.86 32.82 11.91
C ALA A 387 14.60 31.33 11.59
N GLY A 388 15.50 30.49 12.09
CA GLY A 388 15.35 29.04 12.20
C GLY A 388 16.17 28.56 13.39
N GLU A 389 15.52 28.43 14.55
CA GLU A 389 15.97 27.61 15.66
C GLU A 389 15.59 26.15 15.38
N GLN A 390 16.50 25.20 15.59
CA GLN A 390 16.29 24.16 16.60
C GLN A 390 17.55 23.34 16.90
N CYS A 391 17.60 23.00 18.17
CA CYS A 391 18.68 22.47 18.98
C CYS A 391 18.81 20.95 18.81
N GLY A 392 20.05 20.47 18.64
CA GLY A 392 20.43 19.08 18.88
C GLY A 392 21.70 19.08 19.74
N GLN A 393 21.61 18.50 20.94
CA GLN A 393 22.74 18.34 21.86
C GLN A 393 23.90 17.60 21.18
N VAL A 394 25.07 18.24 21.10
CA VAL A 394 26.33 17.56 20.80
C VAL A 394 27.29 17.80 21.96
N THR A 395 27.45 16.79 22.79
CA THR A 395 28.54 16.68 23.76
C THR A 395 29.79 16.21 23.03
N SER A 396 30.71 17.12 22.66
CA SER A 396 32.08 16.76 22.26
C SER A 396 33.07 17.93 22.44
N PRO A 397 34.24 17.73 23.07
CA PRO A 397 35.15 18.80 23.50
C PRO A 397 36.15 19.25 22.43
N ALA A 398 35.68 19.67 21.25
CA ALA A 398 36.56 20.06 20.13
C ALA A 398 36.31 21.48 19.58
N PHE A 399 35.74 22.39 20.37
CA PHE A 399 35.40 23.76 19.93
C PHE A 399 36.04 24.84 20.81
N LEU A 400 37.33 24.68 21.14
CA LEU A 400 38.10 25.70 21.86
C LEU A 400 39.48 25.90 21.22
N ALA A 401 39.54 26.28 19.95
CA ALA A 401 40.74 26.88 19.34
C ALA A 401 40.45 27.42 17.93
N LEU A 402 39.89 28.63 17.79
CA LEU A 402 40.23 29.56 16.68
C LEU A 402 39.51 30.93 16.78
N VAL A 403 39.80 31.74 17.80
CA VAL A 403 39.50 33.19 17.73
C VAL A 403 40.65 33.99 18.36
N THR A 404 41.76 34.10 17.64
CA THR A 404 42.75 35.16 17.87
C THR A 404 43.45 35.47 16.55
N ALA A 405 43.01 36.52 15.85
CA ALA A 405 43.86 37.44 15.06
C ALA A 405 43.02 38.31 14.12
N LEU A 406 42.46 39.42 14.61
CA LEU A 406 42.26 40.62 13.79
C LEU A 406 42.38 41.88 14.68
N PRO A 407 43.05 42.96 14.21
CA PRO A 407 43.37 44.14 15.03
C PRO A 407 42.23 45.18 15.05
N SER A 408 42.11 45.86 16.19
CA SER A 408 41.09 46.88 16.51
C SER A 408 41.34 48.24 15.82
N PRO A 409 40.29 49.00 15.46
CA PRO A 409 40.36 50.45 15.31
C PRO A 409 39.97 51.19 16.59
N ARG A 410 40.63 52.34 16.80
CA ARG A 410 40.60 53.23 17.97
C ARG A 410 39.34 54.13 17.99
N PHE A 411 38.82 54.42 19.19
CA PHE A 411 37.92 55.55 19.45
C PHE A 411 38.54 56.52 20.48
N PRO A 412 38.37 57.86 20.33
CA PRO A 412 38.81 58.87 21.32
C PRO A 412 37.69 59.21 22.35
N PRO A 413 38.00 60.00 23.40
CA PRO A 413 37.51 59.74 24.77
C PRO A 413 36.44 60.73 25.28
N THR A 414 35.65 60.29 26.28
CA THR A 414 35.14 61.15 27.37
C THR A 414 34.91 60.34 28.66
N GLN A 415 35.42 60.87 29.77
CA GLN A 415 35.20 60.46 31.17
C GLN A 415 34.23 61.48 31.85
N PRO A 416 33.88 61.37 33.15
CA PRO A 416 33.40 60.24 33.96
C PRO A 416 32.12 60.67 34.75
N ILE A 417 31.58 59.84 35.67
CA ILE A 417 31.22 60.23 37.08
C ILE A 417 30.35 59.15 37.79
N ARG A 418 30.96 58.60 38.85
CA ARG A 418 30.47 58.20 40.20
C ARG A 418 29.47 57.03 40.42
N SER A 419 30.05 55.95 40.95
CA SER A 419 29.61 55.03 42.04
C SER A 419 29.18 55.79 43.33
N PRO A 420 28.48 55.24 44.37
CA PRO A 420 28.35 53.81 44.74
C PRO A 420 26.98 53.31 45.27
N ALA A 421 26.81 51.98 45.28
CA ALA A 421 26.48 51.17 46.47
C ALA A 421 25.62 49.92 46.15
N ASN A 422 26.20 48.76 46.49
CA ASN A 422 25.59 47.54 47.06
C ASN A 422 24.43 46.81 46.36
N GLY A 423 24.65 45.52 46.11
CA GLY A 423 23.62 44.48 46.26
C GLY A 423 23.37 43.64 45.02
N VAL A 424 23.87 42.41 45.04
CA VAL A 424 23.55 41.34 44.08
C VAL A 424 22.08 40.92 44.26
N ILE A 425 21.28 41.02 43.19
CA ILE A 425 19.99 40.33 43.06
C ILE A 425 19.95 39.70 41.66
N ASN A 426 19.86 38.36 41.62
CA ASN A 426 19.51 37.62 40.41
C ASN A 426 18.03 37.88 40.11
N ALA A 427 17.73 38.50 38.97
CA ALA A 427 16.39 38.58 38.42
C ALA A 427 16.31 37.69 37.17
N ALA A 428 15.48 36.66 37.26
CA ALA A 428 15.04 35.86 36.13
C ALA A 428 14.19 36.74 35.20
N VAL A 429 14.52 36.73 33.91
CA VAL A 429 13.71 37.36 32.86
C VAL A 429 12.79 36.29 32.28
N SER A 430 11.50 36.40 32.59
CA SER A 430 10.43 35.69 31.91
C SER A 430 10.20 36.31 30.53
N VAL A 431 10.22 35.50 29.47
CA VAL A 431 9.76 35.93 28.14
C VAL A 431 8.49 35.16 27.81
N LEU A 432 7.38 35.91 27.74
CA LEU A 432 6.12 35.50 27.12
C LEU A 432 6.32 35.41 25.61
N ILE A 433 5.88 34.32 24.98
CA ILE A 433 5.61 34.29 23.54
C ILE A 433 4.15 33.90 23.36
N ALA A 434 3.37 34.86 22.84
CA ALA A 434 1.99 34.69 22.43
C ALA A 434 1.93 34.13 21.00
N ALA A 435 1.05 33.16 20.77
CA ALA A 435 0.68 32.70 19.44
C ALA A 435 -0.54 33.52 18.94
N PRO A 436 -0.56 33.97 17.67
CA PRO A 436 -1.76 34.56 17.10
C PRO A 436 -2.70 33.49 16.52
N ASP A 437 -3.98 33.83 16.56
CA ASP A 437 -5.09 33.25 15.81
C ASP A 437 -5.68 31.91 16.31
N HIS A 438 -6.65 32.01 17.21
CA HIS A 438 -8.05 31.64 16.89
C HIS A 438 -8.99 32.16 17.97
N TRP A 439 -9.97 32.94 17.54
CA TRP A 439 -11.09 33.40 18.35
C TRP A 439 -12.05 32.22 18.60
N LEU A 440 -12.32 31.91 19.86
CA LEU A 440 -13.47 31.11 20.26
C LEU A 440 -14.22 31.85 21.36
N TRP A 441 -15.34 32.45 20.97
CA TRP A 441 -16.39 32.89 21.87
C TRP A 441 -17.00 31.66 22.55
N TRP A 442 -17.10 31.67 23.88
CA TRP A 442 -17.99 30.76 24.58
C TRP A 442 -18.94 31.55 25.48
N HIS A 443 -20.24 31.44 25.17
CA HIS A 443 -21.33 31.96 25.97
C HIS A 443 -21.46 31.16 27.26
N GLY A 444 -21.33 31.84 28.39
CA GLY A 444 -21.70 31.30 29.69
C GLY A 444 -23.21 31.16 29.82
N SER A 445 -23.66 30.00 30.26
CA SER A 445 -24.88 29.87 31.05
C SER A 445 -24.65 28.80 32.11
N GLY A 446 -24.71 29.23 33.38
CA GLY A 446 -24.70 28.35 34.53
C GLY A 446 -26.08 27.75 34.77
N GLY A 447 -26.12 26.60 35.43
CA GLY A 447 -27.37 26.00 35.89
C GLY A 447 -27.24 24.53 36.28
N GLY A 448 -26.80 24.33 37.53
CA GLY A 448 -26.93 23.18 38.44
C GLY A 448 -27.55 21.84 38.02
N GLY A 449 -27.02 20.76 38.60
CA GLY A 449 -27.76 19.52 38.83
C GLY A 449 -26.88 18.28 38.90
N ALA A 450 -26.82 17.64 40.07
CA ALA A 450 -25.91 16.56 40.46
C ALA A 450 -26.16 15.17 39.81
N GLY A 451 -25.11 14.34 39.80
CA GLY A 451 -25.25 12.90 40.13
C GLY A 451 -24.43 11.89 39.32
N TYR A 452 -23.39 11.32 39.98
CA TYR A 452 -22.73 10.00 39.76
C TYR A 452 -21.96 9.78 38.43
N GLY A 453 -20.74 9.20 38.36
CA GLY A 453 -19.82 8.61 39.34
C GLY A 453 -18.56 8.07 38.62
N THR A 454 -17.46 7.98 39.39
CA THR A 454 -16.25 7.14 39.22
C THR A 454 -15.27 7.30 38.04
N SER A 455 -13.98 7.28 38.42
CA SER A 455 -12.74 6.98 37.67
C SER A 455 -11.98 8.11 36.97
N LEU A 456 -11.04 8.74 37.68
CA LEU A 456 -9.75 9.17 37.11
C LEU A 456 -8.69 9.41 38.21
N MET A 457 -7.82 8.44 38.46
CA MET A 457 -6.60 8.59 39.27
C MET A 457 -5.50 7.70 38.68
N MET A 458 -4.53 8.33 38.02
CA MET A 458 -3.11 7.95 37.90
C MET A 458 -2.54 8.59 36.63
N LEU A 459 -2.05 9.83 36.72
CA LEU A 459 -0.93 10.30 35.88
C LEU A 459 -0.40 11.66 36.39
N THR A 460 0.28 11.68 37.54
CA THR A 460 1.16 12.80 37.93
C THR A 460 2.03 12.43 39.13
N ALA A 461 3.08 11.66 38.90
CA ALA A 461 4.23 11.55 39.82
C ALA A 461 5.34 10.69 39.19
N LEU A 462 6.18 11.24 38.29
CA LEU A 462 7.57 10.79 38.12
C LEU A 462 8.43 11.65 37.15
N VAL A 463 8.60 12.96 37.40
CA VAL A 463 9.78 13.69 36.87
C VAL A 463 10.21 14.72 37.92
N ALA A 464 10.76 14.24 39.02
CA ALA A 464 11.45 15.03 40.02
C ALA A 464 12.39 14.12 40.84
N ALA A 465 13.33 13.47 40.16
CA ALA A 465 14.53 12.88 40.76
C ALA A 465 15.55 12.67 39.64
N ILE A 466 16.84 12.82 39.96
CA ILE A 466 18.00 12.79 39.04
C ILE A 466 18.35 14.15 38.42
N VAL A 467 18.61 15.15 39.29
CA VAL A 467 19.83 15.97 39.22
C VAL A 467 20.18 16.37 40.66
N SER A 468 20.96 15.53 41.36
CA SER A 468 21.99 15.93 42.33
C SER A 468 22.50 14.70 43.10
N SER A 469 23.82 14.66 43.31
CA SER A 469 24.63 13.68 44.05
C SER A 469 25.11 12.41 43.31
N SER A 470 26.07 12.59 42.40
CA SER A 470 27.44 12.03 42.46
C SER A 470 28.26 12.57 41.29
#